data_AF-A0A549T1D8-F1
#
_entry.id   AF-A0A549T1D8-F1
#
_cell.length_a   1.000
_cell.length_b   1.000
_cell.length_c   1.000
_cell.angle_alpha   90.00
_cell.angle_beta   90.00
_cell.angle_gamma   90.00
#
_symmetry.space_group_name_H-M   'P 1'
#
loop_
_entity.id
_entity.type
_entity.pdbx_description
1 polymer ?
#
loop_
_entity_poly.entity_id
_entity_poly.type
_entity_poly.pdbx_seq_one_letter_code
_entity_poly.pdbx_strand_id
1 'polypeptide(L)'
;MTETTLAFARPDGLVETAHPMQMAFMAPRLQGDFFPDEGRLKLSLWGCGHMANIFVEAWDGPFVHAPNRLVAGARSVHVAQTAPVLLLRGARLKAVRPARRCAWWGTLTTPEKVRREGARRMATTPWGVTIVEIREGGDIVIAAGASRAEAERGLALSAAEIIAECAAHVARCDILPSAGPLMRSMAVQSAHASLSSIRRAEDGRFLGLAAGQAYSAPTRTYYRDGYWALQALLFLEPQVVRGQIDLLATGIQPDGEAPSGVILTGPKQGEEWERFRVNSAEYKMEHLRSTDWW
;
A
#
# COMPACT_ATOMS: atom_id res chain seq x y z
N MET A 1 -22.98 14.50 27.30
CA MET A 1 -22.81 13.76 26.03
C MET A 1 -21.89 12.60 26.35
N THR A 2 -22.40 11.38 26.38
CA THR A 2 -21.55 10.19 26.51
C THR A 2 -20.74 10.06 25.23
N GLU A 3 -19.41 10.16 25.30
CA GLU A 3 -18.52 9.85 24.18
C GLU A 3 -18.77 8.40 23.76
N THR A 4 -19.45 8.20 22.63
CA THR A 4 -19.58 6.89 22.04
C THR A 4 -18.20 6.47 21.54
N THR A 5 -17.53 5.62 22.32
CA THR A 5 -16.23 5.06 21.94
C THR A 5 -16.41 4.22 20.68
N LEU A 6 -15.80 4.66 19.57
CA LEU A 6 -15.95 4.02 18.25
C LEU A 6 -15.01 2.81 18.06
N ALA A 7 -13.96 2.73 18.89
CA ALA A 7 -12.89 1.72 18.77
C ALA A 7 -12.42 1.25 20.16
N PHE A 8 -12.23 -0.06 20.31
CA PHE A 8 -11.84 -0.72 21.55
C PHE A 8 -10.50 -1.45 21.36
N ALA A 9 -9.54 -1.18 22.24
CA ALA A 9 -8.28 -1.90 22.27
C ALA A 9 -8.49 -3.31 22.83
N ARG A 10 -7.96 -4.33 22.13
CA ARG A 10 -8.08 -5.73 22.51
C ARG A 10 -6.83 -6.20 23.27
N PRO A 11 -6.94 -7.24 24.11
CA PRO A 11 -5.79 -7.80 24.84
C PRO A 11 -4.66 -8.31 23.94
N ASP A 12 -4.99 -8.71 22.71
CA ASP A 12 -4.05 -9.16 21.67
C ASP A 12 -3.35 -8.02 20.92
N GLY A 13 -3.58 -6.75 21.32
CA GLY A 13 -3.03 -5.58 20.66
C GLY A 13 -3.81 -5.14 19.41
N LEU A 14 -4.86 -5.84 19.02
CA LEU A 14 -5.69 -5.45 17.88
C LEU A 14 -6.74 -4.41 18.28
N VAL A 15 -7.44 -3.86 17.30
CA VAL A 15 -8.49 -2.85 17.53
C VAL A 15 -9.83 -3.39 17.03
N GLU A 16 -10.86 -3.31 17.86
CA GLU A 16 -12.23 -3.68 17.50
C GLU A 16 -13.11 -2.45 17.29
N THR A 17 -13.93 -2.44 16.26
CA THR A 17 -14.88 -1.34 16.00
C THR A 17 -16.27 -1.90 15.72
N ALA A 18 -17.31 -1.22 16.24
CA ALA A 18 -18.69 -1.55 15.90
C ALA A 18 -19.07 -1.02 14.51
N HIS A 19 -18.40 0.04 14.07
CA HIS A 19 -18.65 0.72 12.80
C HIS A 19 -17.61 0.34 11.73
N PRO A 20 -18.01 0.32 10.44
CA PRO A 20 -17.10 0.07 9.33
C PRO A 20 -16.13 1.25 9.15
N MET A 21 -14.94 1.13 9.74
CA MET A 21 -13.87 2.12 9.55
C MET A 21 -13.05 1.77 8.30
N GLN A 22 -12.58 2.78 7.59
CA GLN A 22 -11.64 2.61 6.48
C GLN A 22 -10.38 1.88 6.97
N MET A 23 -10.00 0.83 6.26
CA MET A 23 -8.74 0.14 6.46
C MET A 23 -7.76 0.58 5.38
N ALA A 24 -6.78 1.40 5.75
CA ALA A 24 -5.60 1.60 4.93
C ALA A 24 -4.68 0.37 5.04
N PHE A 25 -4.16 -0.10 3.91
CA PHE A 25 -3.16 -1.16 3.89
C PHE A 25 -1.96 -0.76 3.05
N MET A 26 -0.79 -1.17 3.51
CA MET A 26 0.51 -0.85 2.92
C MET A 26 1.45 -2.03 3.16
N ALA A 27 1.69 -2.79 2.09
CA ALA A 27 2.77 -3.77 1.98
C ALA A 27 3.90 -3.17 1.12
N PRO A 28 5.10 -3.76 1.06
CA PRO A 28 6.25 -3.15 0.39
C PRO A 28 6.02 -2.75 -1.07
N ARG A 29 5.11 -3.43 -1.76
CA ARG A 29 4.75 -3.20 -3.16
C ARG A 29 3.29 -2.76 -3.33
N LEU A 30 2.35 -3.41 -2.65
CA LEU A 30 0.91 -3.17 -2.78
C LEU A 30 0.39 -2.24 -1.68
N GLN A 31 -0.51 -1.32 -2.02
CA GLN A 31 -1.12 -0.42 -1.05
C GLN A 31 -2.51 0.01 -1.49
N GLY A 32 -3.31 0.55 -0.56
CA GLY A 32 -4.65 0.97 -0.89
C GLY A 32 -5.52 1.24 0.33
N ASP A 33 -6.81 1.36 0.06
CA ASP A 33 -7.84 1.65 1.05
C ASP A 33 -9.03 0.73 0.82
N PHE A 34 -9.47 0.05 1.87
CA PHE A 34 -10.72 -0.69 1.88
C PHE A 34 -11.77 0.07 2.71
N PHE A 35 -12.92 0.31 2.09
CA PHE A 35 -14.10 0.96 2.67
C PHE A 35 -15.17 -0.13 2.85
N PRO A 36 -15.30 -0.71 4.07
CA PRO A 36 -16.15 -1.88 4.28
C PRO A 36 -17.64 -1.58 4.09
N ASP A 37 -18.09 -0.38 4.46
CA ASP A 37 -19.45 0.12 4.29
C ASP A 37 -19.88 0.25 2.82
N GLU A 38 -18.96 0.67 1.95
CA GLU A 38 -19.19 0.76 0.51
C GLU A 38 -18.93 -0.57 -0.21
N GLY A 39 -18.22 -1.50 0.45
CA GLY A 39 -17.62 -2.66 -0.20
C GLY A 39 -16.63 -2.24 -1.29
N ARG A 40 -15.87 -1.16 -1.09
CA ARG A 40 -14.97 -0.60 -2.12
C ARG A 40 -13.52 -0.72 -1.70
N LEU A 41 -12.70 -1.24 -2.60
CA LEU A 41 -11.26 -1.38 -2.47
C LEU A 41 -10.58 -0.50 -3.53
N LYS A 42 -9.84 0.52 -3.09
CA LYS A 42 -8.92 1.28 -3.94
C LYS A 42 -7.57 0.58 -3.91
N LEU A 43 -7.06 0.19 -5.07
CA LEU A 43 -5.81 -0.54 -5.20
C LEU A 43 -4.76 0.31 -5.91
N SER A 44 -3.59 0.43 -5.29
CA SER A 44 -2.43 1.13 -5.81
C SER A 44 -1.19 0.25 -5.71
N LEU A 45 -0.23 0.47 -6.60
CA LEU A 45 1.04 -0.23 -6.62
C LEU A 45 2.17 0.80 -6.54
N TRP A 46 3.11 0.61 -5.63
CA TRP A 46 4.28 1.47 -5.49
C TRP A 46 5.03 1.60 -6.82
N GLY A 47 5.48 2.79 -7.22
CA GLY A 47 6.14 2.99 -8.51
C GLY A 47 5.20 3.05 -9.73
N CYS A 48 3.91 2.73 -9.59
CA CYS A 48 2.93 2.77 -10.69
C CYS A 48 1.76 3.71 -10.39
N GLY A 49 1.31 3.78 -9.13
CA GLY A 49 0.20 4.62 -8.68
C GLY A 49 -1.11 3.85 -8.61
N HIS A 50 -2.23 4.54 -8.83
CA HIS A 50 -3.57 3.98 -8.73
C HIS A 50 -3.82 2.97 -9.87
N MET A 51 -4.19 1.74 -9.52
CA MET A 51 -4.34 0.62 -10.45
C MET A 51 -5.80 0.36 -10.80
N ALA A 52 -6.64 0.17 -9.80
CA ALA A 52 -8.04 -0.19 -9.99
C ALA A 52 -8.88 0.12 -8.75
N ASN A 53 -10.20 0.21 -8.96
CA ASN A 53 -11.20 0.09 -7.91
C ASN A 53 -11.87 -1.27 -8.05
N ILE A 54 -11.89 -2.03 -6.96
CA ILE A 54 -12.58 -3.31 -6.85
C ILE A 54 -13.79 -3.12 -5.93
N PHE A 55 -14.92 -3.67 -6.32
CA PHE A 55 -16.18 -3.55 -5.58
C PHE A 55 -16.67 -4.93 -5.19
N VAL A 56 -17.00 -5.09 -3.92
CA VAL A 56 -17.66 -6.23 -3.28
C VAL A 56 -18.96 -5.75 -2.60
N GLU A 57 -19.67 -6.63 -1.92
CA GLU A 57 -20.73 -6.22 -1.00
C GLU A 57 -20.20 -5.45 0.21
N ALA A 58 -21.06 -4.59 0.75
CA ALA A 58 -20.82 -3.92 2.02
C ALA A 58 -20.72 -4.96 3.14
N TRP A 59 -19.87 -4.70 4.13
CA TRP A 59 -19.65 -5.56 5.27
C TRP A 59 -20.27 -4.93 6.51
N ASP A 60 -20.80 -5.80 7.38
CA ASP A 60 -21.31 -5.45 8.69
C ASP A 60 -20.37 -5.97 9.77
N GLY A 61 -20.36 -5.27 10.91
CA GLY A 61 -19.46 -5.55 12.03
C GLY A 61 -19.91 -6.70 12.95
N PRO A 62 -19.17 -6.93 14.06
CA PRO A 62 -18.02 -6.16 14.51
C PRO A 62 -16.79 -6.35 13.61
N PHE A 63 -15.90 -5.36 13.61
CA PHE A 63 -14.68 -5.35 12.81
C PHE A 63 -13.45 -5.46 13.70
N VAL A 64 -12.53 -6.36 13.39
CA VAL A 64 -11.23 -6.46 14.05
C VAL A 64 -10.13 -6.05 13.08
N HIS A 65 -9.43 -4.97 13.42
CA HIS A 65 -8.36 -4.37 12.63
C HIS A 65 -6.99 -4.84 13.16
N ALA A 66 -6.14 -5.27 12.24
CA ALA A 66 -4.72 -5.53 12.49
C ALA A 66 -3.88 -4.95 11.35
N PRO A 67 -2.55 -4.82 11.54
CA PRO A 67 -1.64 -4.46 10.45
C PRO A 67 -1.92 -5.27 9.17
N ASN A 68 -2.32 -4.60 8.09
CA ASN A 68 -2.64 -5.23 6.81
C ASN A 68 -3.71 -6.36 6.86
N ARG A 69 -4.56 -6.39 7.90
CA ARG A 69 -5.69 -7.33 8.04
C ARG A 69 -6.96 -6.66 8.56
N LEU A 70 -8.10 -7.09 8.04
CA LEU A 70 -9.43 -6.78 8.59
C LEU A 70 -10.27 -8.06 8.66
N VAL A 71 -10.98 -8.26 9.76
CA VAL A 71 -11.92 -9.39 9.93
C VAL A 71 -13.29 -8.85 10.34
N ALA A 72 -14.35 -9.36 9.71
CA ALA A 72 -15.75 -9.04 10.00
C ALA A 72 -16.63 -10.30 9.85
N GLY A 73 -16.84 -11.01 10.96
CA GLY A 73 -17.52 -12.32 10.95
C GLY A 73 -16.80 -13.34 10.06
N ALA A 74 -17.50 -13.88 9.05
CA ALA A 74 -16.92 -14.80 8.07
C ALA A 74 -16.08 -14.11 6.98
N ARG A 75 -16.07 -12.77 6.93
CA ARG A 75 -15.36 -11.99 5.93
C ARG A 75 -14.01 -11.53 6.43
N SER A 76 -13.00 -11.49 5.55
CA SER A 76 -11.70 -10.94 5.93
C SER A 76 -10.87 -10.48 4.73
N VAL A 77 -9.99 -9.50 4.99
CA VAL A 77 -8.96 -8.99 4.09
C VAL A 77 -7.61 -9.38 4.66
N HIS A 78 -6.72 -9.95 3.85
CA HIS A 78 -5.33 -10.27 4.22
C HIS A 78 -4.40 -9.80 3.10
N VAL A 79 -3.36 -9.04 3.44
CA VAL A 79 -2.39 -8.52 2.45
C VAL A 79 -1.04 -9.21 2.64
N ALA A 80 -0.54 -9.83 1.58
CA ALA A 80 0.78 -10.46 1.55
C ALA A 80 1.89 -9.40 1.64
N GLN A 81 3.07 -9.81 2.14
CA GLN A 81 4.23 -8.93 2.28
C GLN A 81 5.29 -9.17 1.20
N THR A 82 5.38 -10.39 0.66
CA THR A 82 6.44 -10.78 -0.29
C THR A 82 6.07 -10.50 -1.75
N ALA A 83 4.77 -10.45 -2.07
CA ALA A 83 4.26 -10.22 -3.41
C ALA A 83 3.08 -9.23 -3.37
N PRO A 84 2.81 -8.52 -4.48
CA PRO A 84 1.73 -7.53 -4.55
C PRO A 84 0.34 -8.17 -4.71
N VAL A 85 -0.09 -8.90 -3.70
CA VAL A 85 -1.36 -9.63 -3.68
C VAL A 85 -2.08 -9.48 -2.34
N LEU A 86 -3.41 -9.49 -2.41
CA LEU A 86 -4.27 -9.61 -1.23
C LEU A 86 -5.38 -10.64 -1.46
N LEU A 87 -5.92 -11.14 -0.37
CA LEU A 87 -7.00 -12.10 -0.30
C LEU A 87 -8.22 -11.45 0.35
N LEU A 88 -9.39 -11.63 -0.27
CA LEU A 88 -10.70 -11.41 0.35
C LEU A 88 -11.40 -12.75 0.55
N ARG A 89 -11.82 -13.04 1.78
CA ARG A 89 -12.60 -14.25 2.12
C ARG A 89 -14.04 -13.89 2.41
N GLY A 90 -14.96 -14.79 2.08
CA GLY A 90 -16.39 -14.64 2.38
C GLY A 90 -17.06 -13.46 1.68
N ALA A 91 -16.39 -12.87 0.69
CA ALA A 91 -16.87 -11.72 -0.07
C ALA A 91 -17.32 -12.13 -1.47
N ARG A 92 -18.18 -11.32 -2.09
CA ARG A 92 -18.67 -11.50 -3.45
C ARG A 92 -18.27 -10.33 -4.34
N LEU A 93 -17.47 -10.62 -5.36
CA LEU A 93 -17.06 -9.63 -6.36
C LEU A 93 -18.28 -9.08 -7.11
N LYS A 94 -18.46 -7.76 -7.08
CA LYS A 94 -19.46 -7.04 -7.86
C LYS A 94 -18.89 -6.46 -9.14
N ALA A 95 -17.76 -5.77 -9.06
CA ALA A 95 -17.16 -5.10 -10.21
C ALA A 95 -15.65 -4.87 -10.03
N VAL A 96 -14.96 -4.73 -11.16
CA VAL A 96 -13.58 -4.25 -11.25
C VAL A 96 -13.58 -3.07 -12.22
N ARG A 97 -12.93 -1.97 -11.85
CA ARG A 97 -12.83 -0.76 -12.68
C ARG A 97 -11.37 -0.32 -12.73
N PRO A 98 -10.68 -0.36 -13.88
CA PRO A 98 -9.32 0.15 -14.00
C PRO A 98 -9.29 1.65 -13.69
N ALA A 99 -8.18 2.10 -13.13
CA ALA A 99 -7.94 3.52 -12.90
C ALA A 99 -7.80 4.28 -14.23
N ARG A 100 -8.30 5.52 -14.23
CA ARG A 100 -8.24 6.44 -15.39
C ARG A 100 -7.00 7.33 -15.40
N ARG A 101 -6.24 7.34 -14.31
CA ARG A 101 -4.98 8.08 -14.14
C ARG A 101 -4.17 7.43 -13.04
N CYS A 102 -2.85 7.44 -13.18
CA CYS A 102 -1.93 6.86 -12.20
C CYS A 102 -1.88 7.70 -10.90
N ALA A 103 -2.06 9.02 -11.03
CA ALA A 103 -2.06 10.01 -9.96
C ALA A 103 -2.98 11.17 -10.31
N TRP A 104 -3.22 12.09 -9.37
CA TRP A 104 -4.07 13.26 -9.64
C TRP A 104 -3.52 14.15 -10.77
N TRP A 105 -2.19 14.25 -10.90
CA TRP A 105 -1.45 14.99 -11.93
C TRP A 105 -1.26 14.23 -13.24
N GLY A 106 -1.53 12.91 -13.26
CA GLY A 106 -1.31 12.07 -14.44
C GLY A 106 -2.36 12.30 -15.53
N THR A 107 -1.98 12.07 -16.79
CA THR A 107 -2.90 12.18 -17.93
C THR A 107 -4.10 11.23 -17.79
N LEU A 108 -5.30 11.73 -18.10
CA LEU A 108 -6.50 10.92 -18.15
C LEU A 108 -6.45 9.95 -19.33
N THR A 109 -6.66 8.68 -19.05
CA THR A 109 -6.73 7.61 -20.03
C THR A 109 -8.16 7.13 -20.21
N THR A 110 -8.43 6.56 -21.37
CA THR A 110 -9.65 5.81 -21.62
C THR A 110 -9.44 4.38 -21.10
N PRO A 111 -10.22 3.93 -20.11
CA PRO A 111 -10.19 2.55 -19.63
C PRO A 111 -10.33 1.53 -20.75
N GLU A 112 -9.45 0.53 -20.77
CA GLU A 112 -9.73 -0.71 -21.49
C GLU A 112 -10.89 -1.44 -20.82
N LYS A 113 -11.65 -2.20 -21.62
CA LYS A 113 -12.66 -3.12 -21.08
C LYS A 113 -11.97 -4.19 -20.25
N VAL A 114 -12.50 -4.45 -19.06
CA VAL A 114 -12.03 -5.54 -18.20
C VAL A 114 -12.18 -6.86 -18.94
N ARG A 115 -11.05 -7.54 -19.18
CA ARG A 115 -11.04 -8.85 -19.84
C ARG A 115 -11.48 -9.93 -18.85
N ARG A 116 -12.22 -10.91 -19.34
CA ARG A 116 -12.72 -12.04 -18.55
C ARG A 116 -12.16 -13.33 -19.12
N GLU A 117 -11.44 -14.07 -18.30
CA GLU A 117 -10.82 -15.35 -18.69
C GLU A 117 -11.15 -16.36 -17.59
N GLY A 118 -12.20 -17.15 -17.81
CA GLY A 118 -12.74 -18.06 -16.78
C GLY A 118 -13.06 -17.33 -15.47
N ALA A 119 -12.39 -17.72 -14.39
CA ALA A 119 -12.52 -17.14 -13.06
C ALA A 119 -11.80 -15.79 -12.88
N ARG A 120 -11.01 -15.36 -13.87
CA ARG A 120 -10.19 -14.14 -13.80
C ARG A 120 -10.88 -12.93 -14.40
N ARG A 121 -10.63 -11.77 -13.79
CA ARG A 121 -10.98 -10.44 -14.30
C ARG A 121 -9.70 -9.63 -14.37
N MET A 122 -9.33 -9.19 -15.56
CA MET A 122 -8.08 -8.45 -15.79
C MET A 122 -8.39 -7.00 -16.16
N ALA A 123 -7.88 -6.09 -15.36
CA ALA A 123 -7.96 -4.66 -15.56
C ALA A 123 -6.57 -4.12 -15.90
N THR A 124 -6.39 -3.65 -17.12
CA THR A 124 -5.12 -3.13 -17.63
C THR A 124 -5.15 -1.61 -17.67
N THR A 125 -4.05 -1.00 -17.25
CA THR A 125 -3.76 0.43 -17.43
C THR A 125 -2.45 0.56 -18.21
N PRO A 126 -2.11 1.75 -18.76
CA PRO A 126 -0.82 1.94 -19.42
C PRO A 126 0.41 1.71 -18.51
N TRP A 127 0.22 1.81 -17.19
CA TRP A 127 1.27 1.66 -16.17
C TRP A 127 1.23 0.33 -15.42
N GLY A 128 0.31 -0.59 -15.73
CA GLY A 128 0.36 -1.95 -15.20
C GLY A 128 -0.96 -2.70 -15.29
N VAL A 129 -1.09 -3.76 -14.49
CA VAL A 129 -2.23 -4.68 -14.55
C VAL A 129 -2.69 -5.07 -13.16
N THR A 130 -4.00 -5.20 -12.99
CA THR A 130 -4.64 -5.83 -11.83
C THR A 130 -5.39 -7.07 -12.30
N ILE A 131 -5.15 -8.20 -11.64
CA ILE A 131 -5.84 -9.46 -11.90
C ILE A 131 -6.60 -9.85 -10.63
N VAL A 132 -7.91 -10.06 -10.78
CA VAL A 132 -8.79 -10.58 -9.75
C VAL A 132 -9.18 -12.01 -10.12
N GLU A 133 -8.86 -12.98 -9.29
CA GLU A 133 -9.18 -14.40 -9.47
C GLU A 133 -10.14 -14.86 -8.38
N ILE A 134 -11.27 -15.44 -8.77
CA ILE A 134 -12.21 -16.08 -7.84
C ILE A 134 -11.84 -17.56 -7.79
N ARG A 135 -11.28 -18.01 -6.67
CA ARG A 135 -10.83 -19.40 -6.50
C ARG A 135 -11.96 -20.31 -6.08
N GLU A 136 -11.69 -21.61 -6.14
CA GLU A 136 -12.57 -22.63 -5.57
C GLU A 136 -12.82 -22.34 -4.08
N GLY A 137 -14.07 -22.49 -3.64
CA GLY A 137 -14.49 -22.07 -2.29
C GLY A 137 -14.85 -20.58 -2.16
N GLY A 138 -14.73 -19.79 -3.23
CA GLY A 138 -15.21 -18.41 -3.29
C GLY A 138 -14.23 -17.35 -2.76
N ASP A 139 -13.03 -17.75 -2.37
CA ASP A 139 -11.95 -16.82 -2.03
C ASP A 139 -11.59 -15.95 -3.24
N ILE A 140 -11.45 -14.64 -3.05
CA ILE A 140 -11.09 -13.69 -4.10
C ILE A 140 -9.64 -13.24 -3.88
N VAL A 141 -8.76 -13.56 -4.82
CA VAL A 141 -7.36 -13.14 -4.81
C VAL A 141 -7.15 -12.00 -5.80
N ILE A 142 -6.57 -10.91 -5.32
CA ILE A 142 -6.38 -9.67 -6.07
C ILE A 142 -4.90 -9.37 -6.11
N ALA A 143 -4.28 -9.53 -7.27
CA ALA A 143 -2.88 -9.20 -7.50
C ALA A 143 -2.76 -7.99 -8.43
N ALA A 144 -1.72 -7.19 -8.23
CA ALA A 144 -1.36 -6.09 -9.13
C ALA A 144 0.13 -6.13 -9.47
N GLY A 145 0.48 -5.62 -10.64
CA GLY A 145 1.88 -5.56 -11.07
C GLY A 145 2.11 -4.47 -12.10
N ALA A 146 3.35 -3.98 -12.18
CA ALA A 146 3.84 -3.15 -13.29
C ALA A 146 3.84 -3.95 -14.60
N SER A 147 3.94 -5.28 -14.49
CA SER A 147 3.85 -6.25 -15.58
C SER A 147 2.85 -7.36 -15.24
N ARG A 148 2.40 -8.09 -16.26
CA ARG A 148 1.61 -9.31 -16.05
C ARG A 148 2.40 -10.35 -15.26
N ALA A 149 3.70 -10.49 -15.51
CA ALA A 149 4.54 -11.43 -14.79
C ALA A 149 4.56 -11.15 -13.28
N GLU A 150 4.66 -9.88 -12.88
CA GLU A 150 4.59 -9.49 -11.46
C GLU A 150 3.25 -9.84 -10.82
N ALA A 151 2.13 -9.53 -11.49
CA ALA A 151 0.81 -9.88 -10.98
C ALA A 151 0.59 -11.40 -10.87
N GLU A 152 1.08 -12.18 -11.84
CA GLU A 152 0.98 -13.65 -11.83
C GLU A 152 1.85 -14.27 -10.71
N ARG A 153 3.01 -13.69 -10.36
CA ARG A 153 3.77 -14.12 -9.17
C ARG A 153 2.98 -13.93 -7.88
N GLY A 154 2.23 -12.84 -7.76
CA GLY A 154 1.29 -12.65 -6.65
C GLY A 154 0.18 -13.69 -6.64
N LEU A 155 -0.42 -13.97 -7.80
CA LEU A 155 -1.45 -15.01 -7.92
C LEU A 155 -0.94 -16.44 -7.68
N ALA A 156 0.37 -16.68 -7.75
CA ALA A 156 0.93 -18.00 -7.45
C ALA A 156 0.80 -18.35 -5.95
N LEU A 157 0.68 -17.36 -5.06
CA LEU A 157 0.49 -17.61 -3.63
C LEU A 157 -0.89 -18.23 -3.35
N SER A 158 -0.90 -19.29 -2.56
CA SER A 158 -2.12 -19.90 -2.02
C SER A 158 -2.79 -18.96 -1.01
N ALA A 159 -4.08 -19.20 -0.73
CA ALA A 159 -4.80 -18.43 0.30
C ALA A 159 -4.15 -18.62 1.68
N ALA A 160 -3.65 -19.82 1.97
CA ALA A 160 -2.96 -20.14 3.22
C ALA A 160 -1.64 -19.36 3.37
N GLU A 161 -0.84 -19.25 2.30
CA GLU A 161 0.39 -18.45 2.30
C GLU A 161 0.11 -16.97 2.54
N ILE A 162 -0.90 -16.39 1.85
CA ILE A 162 -1.27 -14.98 2.04
C ILE A 162 -1.71 -14.72 3.49
N ILE A 163 -2.51 -15.61 4.07
CA ILE A 163 -2.95 -15.51 5.48
C ILE A 163 -1.74 -15.64 6.42
N ALA A 164 -0.84 -16.58 6.16
CA ALA A 164 0.33 -16.82 7.00
C ALA A 164 1.29 -15.62 6.97
N GLU A 165 1.57 -15.05 5.80
CA GLU A 165 2.39 -13.83 5.68
C GLU A 165 1.76 -12.64 6.40
N CYS A 166 0.46 -12.44 6.24
CA CYS A 166 -0.27 -11.38 6.91
C CYS A 166 -0.22 -11.56 8.44
N ALA A 167 -0.44 -12.78 8.94
CA ALA A 167 -0.34 -13.09 10.36
C ALA A 167 1.08 -12.90 10.91
N ALA A 168 2.11 -13.30 10.16
CA ALA A 168 3.51 -13.08 10.53
C ALA A 168 3.84 -11.58 10.62
N HIS A 169 3.31 -10.76 9.71
CA HIS A 169 3.44 -9.31 9.77
C HIS A 169 2.75 -8.71 11.00
N VAL A 170 1.53 -9.16 11.32
CA VAL A 170 0.83 -8.73 12.55
C VAL A 170 1.66 -9.07 13.79
N ALA A 171 2.18 -10.30 13.89
CA ALA A 171 3.02 -10.73 15.00
C ALA A 171 4.32 -9.91 15.08
N ARG A 172 4.92 -9.58 13.94
CA ARG A 172 6.13 -8.74 13.86
C ARG A 172 5.89 -7.32 14.40
N CYS A 173 4.69 -6.79 14.22
CA CYS A 173 4.34 -5.46 14.73
C CYS A 173 4.11 -5.43 16.25
N ASP A 174 3.89 -6.58 16.90
CA ASP A 174 3.61 -6.67 18.33
C ASP A 174 4.88 -6.59 19.18
N ILE A 175 5.45 -5.38 19.22
CA ILE A 175 6.75 -5.11 19.85
C ILE A 175 6.68 -4.95 21.38
N LEU A 176 5.47 -4.87 21.96
CA LEU A 176 5.24 -4.73 23.39
C LEU A 176 4.12 -5.67 23.88
N PRO A 177 4.30 -7.00 23.78
CA PRO A 177 3.23 -7.97 24.01
C PRO A 177 2.74 -8.03 25.47
N SER A 178 3.54 -7.55 26.42
CA SER A 178 3.22 -7.50 27.85
C SER A 178 2.54 -6.21 28.29
N ALA A 179 2.38 -5.22 27.40
CA ALA A 179 1.73 -3.96 27.73
C ALA A 179 0.21 -4.12 27.88
N GLY A 180 -0.42 -3.19 28.61
CA GLY A 180 -1.89 -3.14 28.68
C GLY A 180 -2.53 -2.92 27.30
N PRO A 181 -3.79 -3.33 27.08
CA PRO A 181 -4.43 -3.38 25.76
C PRO A 181 -4.24 -2.11 24.91
N LEU A 182 -4.54 -0.94 25.48
CA LEU A 182 -4.42 0.34 24.77
C LEU A 182 -2.98 0.60 24.29
N MET A 183 -2.00 0.44 25.17
CA MET A 183 -0.59 0.68 24.86
C MET A 183 -0.05 -0.34 23.85
N ARG A 184 -0.42 -1.61 24.00
CA ARG A 184 -0.09 -2.67 23.03
C ARG A 184 -0.65 -2.35 21.65
N SER A 185 -1.91 -1.91 21.56
CA SER A 185 -2.52 -1.49 20.30
C SER A 185 -1.82 -0.30 19.65
N MET A 186 -1.47 0.72 20.43
CA MET A 186 -0.70 1.85 19.92
C MET A 186 0.67 1.38 19.39
N ALA A 187 1.38 0.54 20.14
CA ALA A 187 2.68 0.01 19.73
C ALA A 187 2.59 -0.82 18.43
N VAL A 188 1.60 -1.70 18.31
CA VAL A 188 1.33 -2.49 17.09
C VAL A 188 1.12 -1.58 15.88
N GLN A 189 0.28 -0.55 16.00
CA GLN A 189 -0.01 0.36 14.89
C GLN A 189 1.19 1.26 14.55
N SER A 190 1.96 1.72 15.54
CA SER A 190 3.19 2.49 15.32
C SER A 190 4.29 1.66 14.65
N ALA A 191 4.46 0.40 15.06
CA ALA A 191 5.37 -0.53 14.40
C ALA A 191 4.93 -0.79 12.96
N HIS A 192 3.63 -0.98 12.72
CA HIS A 192 3.09 -1.13 11.37
C HIS A 192 3.34 0.11 10.51
N ALA A 193 3.08 1.32 11.02
CA ALA A 193 3.33 2.57 10.30
C ALA A 193 4.80 2.67 9.86
N SER A 194 5.73 2.26 10.72
CA SER A 194 7.16 2.26 10.43
C SER A 194 7.53 1.18 9.39
N LEU A 195 7.14 -0.07 9.62
CA LEU A 195 7.47 -1.20 8.72
C LEU A 195 6.81 -1.08 7.34
N SER A 196 5.57 -0.57 7.29
CA SER A 196 4.84 -0.40 6.03
C SER A 196 5.32 0.78 5.19
N SER A 197 6.14 1.67 5.76
CA SER A 197 6.82 2.72 4.99
C SER A 197 7.91 2.14 4.08
N ILE A 198 8.40 0.93 4.34
CA ILE A 198 9.46 0.28 3.56
C ILE A 198 8.92 -0.08 2.19
N ARG A 199 9.58 0.43 1.14
CA ARG A 199 9.16 0.16 -0.23
C ARG A 199 10.19 -0.60 -1.02
N ARG A 200 9.71 -1.48 -1.91
CA ARG A 200 10.55 -2.36 -2.70
C ARG A 200 10.18 -2.33 -4.18
N ALA A 201 11.19 -2.55 -5.01
CA ALA A 201 11.05 -2.78 -6.42
C ALA A 201 10.47 -4.19 -6.69
N GLU A 202 10.15 -4.45 -7.95
CA GLU A 202 9.66 -5.75 -8.42
C GLU A 202 10.62 -6.91 -8.07
N ASP A 203 11.92 -6.65 -8.08
CA ASP A 203 13.00 -7.59 -7.75
C ASP A 203 13.32 -7.67 -6.25
N GLY A 204 12.56 -6.97 -5.39
CA GLY A 204 12.75 -6.94 -3.95
C GLY A 204 13.78 -5.92 -3.45
N ARG A 205 14.51 -5.23 -4.34
CA ARG A 205 15.45 -4.17 -3.97
C ARG A 205 14.75 -3.06 -3.21
N PHE A 206 15.39 -2.57 -2.14
CA PHE A 206 14.88 -1.43 -1.38
C PHE A 206 14.82 -0.18 -2.27
N LEU A 207 13.71 0.54 -2.22
CA LEU A 207 13.49 1.75 -3.00
C LEU A 207 13.43 3.02 -2.15
N GLY A 208 13.31 2.92 -0.83
CA GLY A 208 13.15 4.07 0.04
C GLY A 208 11.98 3.93 1.00
N LEU A 209 11.86 4.90 1.90
CA LEU A 209 10.73 5.01 2.82
C LEU A 209 9.66 5.95 2.26
N ALA A 210 8.41 5.49 2.25
CA ALA A 210 7.25 6.32 1.92
C ALA A 210 6.84 7.18 3.12
N ALA A 211 6.58 8.47 2.91
CA ALA A 211 6.03 9.37 3.94
C ALA A 211 4.59 9.00 4.36
N GLY A 212 3.89 8.21 3.54
CA GLY A 212 2.55 7.73 3.85
C GLY A 212 1.90 7.04 2.64
N GLN A 213 0.68 6.55 2.84
CA GLN A 213 -0.07 5.82 1.80
C GLN A 213 -0.27 6.65 0.52
N ALA A 214 -0.58 7.95 0.66
CA ALA A 214 -0.87 8.84 -0.45
C ALA A 214 0.36 9.24 -1.31
N TYR A 215 1.57 8.84 -0.92
CA TYR A 215 2.84 9.31 -1.51
C TYR A 215 3.41 8.36 -2.58
N SER A 216 2.55 7.57 -3.23
CA SER A 216 2.96 6.58 -4.24
C SER A 216 3.13 7.14 -5.66
N ALA A 217 2.87 8.44 -5.89
CA ALA A 217 2.98 9.07 -7.20
C ALA A 217 3.17 10.62 -7.14
N PRO A 218 4.32 11.17 -7.60
CA PRO A 218 5.53 10.44 -7.92
C PRO A 218 6.04 9.75 -6.67
N THR A 219 6.53 8.53 -6.88
CA THR A 219 7.17 7.74 -5.83
C THR A 219 8.39 8.49 -5.31
N ARG A 220 8.50 8.71 -4.00
CA ARG A 220 9.57 9.53 -3.41
C ARG A 220 9.80 9.25 -1.93
N THR A 221 10.97 9.64 -1.46
CA THR A 221 11.37 9.58 -0.05
C THR A 221 11.90 10.93 0.42
N TYR A 222 11.86 11.18 1.72
CA TYR A 222 12.12 12.50 2.31
C TYR A 222 13.18 12.40 3.40
N TYR A 223 14.00 13.44 3.52
CA TYR A 223 15.00 13.54 4.58
C TYR A 223 14.34 13.60 5.97
N ARG A 224 13.39 14.52 6.15
CA ARG A 224 12.71 14.74 7.44
C ARG A 224 11.84 13.56 7.85
N ASP A 225 10.97 13.10 6.97
CA ASP A 225 10.05 11.99 7.25
C ASP A 225 10.83 10.68 7.45
N GLY A 226 11.90 10.49 6.66
CA GLY A 226 12.88 9.43 6.86
C GLY A 226 13.45 9.47 8.27
N TYR A 227 14.03 10.60 8.72
CA TYR A 227 14.64 10.73 10.05
C TYR A 227 13.72 10.25 11.19
N TRP A 228 12.43 10.62 11.17
CA TRP A 228 11.48 10.20 12.20
C TRP A 228 11.08 8.73 12.08
N ALA A 229 10.85 8.22 10.87
CA ALA A 229 10.54 6.80 10.66
C ALA A 229 11.72 5.89 11.04
N LEU A 230 12.95 6.35 10.84
CA LEU A 230 14.18 5.60 11.12
C LEU A 230 14.34 5.28 12.61
N GLN A 231 13.77 6.06 13.53
CA GLN A 231 13.90 5.80 14.97
C GLN A 231 13.36 4.42 15.38
N ALA A 232 12.20 4.03 14.86
CA ALA A 232 11.65 2.69 15.08
C ALA A 232 12.39 1.64 14.24
N LEU A 233 12.75 1.97 12.99
CA LEU A 233 13.41 1.04 12.08
C LEU A 233 14.86 0.71 12.48
N LEU A 234 15.54 1.56 13.25
CA LEU A 234 16.87 1.25 13.81
C LEU A 234 16.84 -0.05 14.62
N PHE A 235 15.75 -0.30 15.35
CA PHE A 235 15.56 -1.52 16.14
C PHE A 235 14.99 -2.68 15.32
N LEU A 236 14.12 -2.38 14.34
CA LEU A 236 13.35 -3.40 13.63
C LEU A 236 14.00 -3.89 12.34
N GLU A 237 14.71 -3.02 11.63
CA GLU A 237 15.23 -3.19 10.27
C GLU A 237 16.50 -2.32 10.03
N PRO A 238 17.62 -2.54 10.75
CA PRO A 238 18.81 -1.69 10.64
C PRO A 238 19.40 -1.65 9.21
N GLN A 239 19.23 -2.71 8.42
CA GLN A 239 19.68 -2.72 7.02
C GLN A 239 18.89 -1.76 6.13
N VAL A 240 17.60 -1.57 6.42
CA VAL A 240 16.76 -0.57 5.74
C VAL A 240 17.21 0.84 6.11
N VAL A 241 17.59 1.06 7.37
CA VAL A 241 18.13 2.36 7.81
C VAL A 241 19.39 2.73 7.03
N ARG A 242 20.33 1.79 6.91
CA ARG A 242 21.51 1.97 6.07
C ARG A 242 21.14 2.29 4.62
N GLY A 243 20.26 1.49 4.01
CA GLY A 243 19.82 1.70 2.64
C GLY A 243 19.14 3.06 2.43
N GLN A 244 18.41 3.57 3.42
CA GLN A 244 17.78 4.89 3.37
C GLN A 244 18.81 6.02 3.44
N ILE A 245 19.86 5.87 4.27
CA ILE A 245 20.97 6.84 4.34
C ILE A 245 21.70 6.87 2.99
N ASP A 246 22.06 5.71 2.46
CA ASP A 246 22.75 5.60 1.16
C ASP A 246 21.90 6.20 0.03
N LEU A 247 20.58 5.97 0.04
CA LEU A 247 19.65 6.53 -0.94
C LEU A 247 19.51 8.04 -0.83
N LEU A 248 19.36 8.59 0.37
CA LEU A 248 19.26 10.04 0.57
C LEU A 248 20.55 10.75 0.18
N ALA A 249 21.71 10.14 0.41
CA ALA A 249 23.00 10.70 0.00
C ALA A 249 23.10 10.91 -1.52
N THR A 250 22.38 10.13 -2.34
CA THR A 250 22.38 10.34 -3.81
C THR A 250 21.63 11.60 -4.24
N GLY A 251 20.81 12.17 -3.37
CA GLY A 251 20.07 13.40 -3.63
C GLY A 251 20.80 14.68 -3.21
N ILE A 252 21.99 14.57 -2.62
CA ILE A 252 22.77 15.74 -2.20
C ILE A 252 23.50 16.30 -3.42
N GLN A 253 23.32 17.60 -3.67
CA GLN A 253 23.93 18.30 -4.80
C GLN A 253 25.43 18.55 -4.57
N PRO A 254 26.22 18.85 -5.63
CA PRO A 254 27.66 19.07 -5.49
C PRO A 254 28.07 20.20 -4.53
N ASP A 255 27.19 21.17 -4.30
CA ASP A 255 27.38 22.28 -3.36
C ASP A 255 26.89 21.96 -1.93
N GLY A 256 26.37 20.76 -1.70
CA GLY A 256 25.82 20.31 -0.43
C GLY A 256 24.34 20.66 -0.21
N GLU A 257 23.67 21.29 -1.18
CA GLU A 257 22.21 21.49 -1.13
C GLU A 257 21.49 20.13 -1.13
N ALA A 258 20.44 20.01 -0.33
CA ALA A 258 19.57 18.84 -0.34
C ALA A 258 18.13 19.28 -0.69
N PRO A 259 17.46 18.62 -1.66
CA PRO A 259 16.06 18.87 -1.95
C PRO A 259 15.19 18.42 -0.76
N SER A 260 13.92 18.75 -0.79
CA SER A 260 13.00 18.29 0.27
C SER A 260 12.86 16.76 0.27
N GLY A 261 12.92 16.13 -0.91
CA GLY A 261 12.97 14.69 -1.06
C GLY A 261 13.59 14.22 -2.38
N VAL A 262 13.82 12.92 -2.48
CA VAL A 262 14.37 12.24 -3.66
C VAL A 262 13.27 11.45 -4.33
N ILE A 263 13.07 11.67 -5.63
CA ILE A 263 12.10 10.96 -6.46
C ILE A 263 12.69 9.62 -6.92
N LEU A 264 11.88 8.58 -6.80
CA LEU A 264 12.23 7.16 -6.93
C LEU A 264 11.35 6.46 -7.98
N THR A 265 10.73 7.24 -8.87
CA THR A 265 9.71 6.78 -9.80
C THR A 265 10.23 5.67 -10.73
N GLY A 266 9.40 4.65 -10.95
CA GLY A 266 9.64 3.66 -12.00
C GLY A 266 9.52 4.30 -13.40
N PRO A 267 10.02 3.65 -14.46
CA PRO A 267 10.26 4.29 -15.76
C PRO A 267 9.02 5.00 -16.32
N LYS A 268 7.88 4.31 -16.42
CA LYS A 268 6.64 4.90 -16.97
C LYS A 268 6.02 6.00 -16.10
N GLN A 269 5.97 5.82 -14.79
CA GLN A 269 5.43 6.84 -13.89
C GLN A 269 6.37 8.06 -13.82
N GLY A 270 7.68 7.83 -13.89
CA GLY A 270 8.70 8.86 -13.90
C GLY A 270 8.66 9.71 -15.18
N GLU A 271 8.48 9.07 -16.33
CA GLU A 271 8.27 9.77 -17.61
C GLU A 271 7.02 10.67 -17.57
N GLU A 272 5.89 10.16 -17.04
CA GLU A 272 4.66 10.95 -16.89
C GLU A 272 4.81 12.09 -15.89
N TRP A 273 5.50 11.85 -14.76
CA TRP A 273 5.81 12.88 -13.78
C TRP A 273 6.67 13.98 -14.41
N GLU A 274 7.69 13.58 -15.16
CA GLU A 274 8.61 14.54 -15.75
C GLU A 274 7.95 15.40 -16.81
N ARG A 275 7.08 14.79 -17.63
CA ARG A 275 6.22 15.54 -18.56
C ARG A 275 5.35 16.55 -17.81
N PHE A 276 4.77 16.19 -16.67
CA PHE A 276 3.98 17.12 -15.87
C PHE A 276 4.83 18.24 -15.28
N ARG A 277 5.96 17.91 -14.64
CA ARG A 277 6.86 18.86 -13.97
C ARG A 277 7.29 19.99 -14.90
N VAL A 278 7.75 19.67 -16.12
CA VAL A 278 8.29 20.68 -17.06
C VAL A 278 7.22 21.53 -17.72
N ASN A 279 5.99 21.02 -17.86
CA ASN A 279 4.91 21.72 -18.56
C ASN A 279 3.96 22.47 -17.62
N SER A 280 3.96 22.16 -16.32
CA SER A 280 3.17 22.87 -15.32
C SER A 280 3.85 24.17 -14.92
N ALA A 281 3.15 25.30 -15.10
CA ALA A 281 3.69 26.63 -14.80
C ALA A 281 4.01 26.82 -13.30
N GLU A 282 3.22 26.20 -12.43
CA GLU A 282 3.41 26.23 -10.97
C GLU A 282 4.56 25.30 -10.55
N TYR A 283 4.52 24.04 -10.99
CA TYR A 283 5.44 23.02 -10.47
C TYR A 283 6.87 23.20 -10.98
N LYS A 284 7.07 23.75 -12.19
CA LYS A 284 8.41 24.01 -12.71
C LYS A 284 9.17 25.09 -11.91
N MET A 285 8.46 25.95 -11.16
CA MET A 285 9.10 26.99 -10.33
C MET A 285 9.69 26.40 -9.05
N GLU A 286 9.07 25.35 -8.53
CA GLU A 286 9.45 24.74 -7.25
C GLU A 286 10.26 23.46 -7.44
N HIS A 287 10.13 22.76 -8.57
CA HIS A 287 10.84 21.51 -8.84
C HIS A 287 11.87 21.75 -9.94
N LEU A 288 13.03 22.27 -9.55
CA LEU A 288 14.01 22.82 -10.49
C LEU A 288 14.75 21.73 -11.27
N ARG A 289 15.06 20.61 -10.60
CA ARG A 289 15.90 19.55 -11.15
C ARG A 289 15.08 18.28 -11.38
N SER A 290 15.55 17.47 -12.32
CA SER A 290 15.03 16.10 -12.45
C SER A 290 15.38 15.32 -11.19
N THR A 291 14.50 14.42 -10.76
CA THR A 291 14.63 13.59 -9.55
C THR A 291 14.56 14.29 -8.19
N ASP A 292 14.57 15.62 -8.14
CA ASP A 292 14.36 16.38 -6.90
C ASP A 292 12.86 16.56 -6.64
N TRP A 293 12.45 16.38 -5.39
CA TRP A 293 11.17 16.86 -4.89
C TRP A 293 11.40 18.14 -4.09
N TRP A 294 11.04 19.26 -4.72
CA TRP A 294 11.28 20.63 -4.25
C TRP A 294 12.78 20.93 -4.17
#